data_AF-A0A9D2FC79-F1
#
_entry.id   AF-A0A9D2FC79-F1
#
_cell.length_a   1.000
_cell.length_b   1.000
_cell.length_c   1.000
_cell.angle_alpha   90.00
_cell.angle_beta   90.00
_cell.angle_gamma   90.00
#
_symmetry.space_group_name_H-M   'P 1'
#
loop_
_entity.id
_entity.type
_entity.pdbx_description
1 polymer ?
#
loop_
_entity_poly.entity_id
_entity_poly.type
_entity_poly.pdbx_seq_one_letter_code
_entity_poly.pdbx_strand_id
1 'polypeptide(L)'
;MTMDYPFWISVWARLRRDEVICIPKDFEIHSDFTVYAEKSEIQLAFRQIHSFYTALFSEISENPKDFGMPLYSKAEYRVFSQPWRDAGQASYRPLILLYNLLISGTWDANAVLVSIQDFKMRDPVKQSHMLFKKLSDYGFVFDGLSHYKTSDKDIVIRYPDHPAFLWLLKMLADKASHVDPPEGFLNCTNSFLICHYRLLQDDMNTVQWSVLDALADRMHTRKEKEFVYKMDQALMAKGLFRKPYGGFECYGLAYYFKEKTMHAKGPYSFRLVSRTSDIETNIDEPEKMRCMLRIRNPSRCMEYLQTCPDTVKEIFRHSDPGCQNRPCSKGVAYEFEGTSYWRCGCCAPAFIFKPNIDDIPHYIRLVELGEKK
;
A
#
# COMPACT_ATOMS: atom_id res chain seq x y z
N MET A 1 -2.60 -4.38 -25.09
CA MET A 1 -3.38 -5.58 -24.74
C MET A 1 -3.29 -5.77 -23.24
N THR A 2 -4.38 -5.61 -22.51
CA THR A 2 -4.44 -5.91 -21.08
C THR A 2 -4.31 -7.43 -20.94
N MET A 3 -3.24 -7.93 -20.30
CA MET A 3 -3.16 -9.35 -19.95
C MET A 3 -4.34 -9.69 -19.04
N ASP A 4 -5.22 -10.59 -19.48
CA ASP A 4 -6.29 -11.11 -18.63
C ASP A 4 -5.69 -12.18 -17.71
N TYR A 5 -5.48 -11.82 -16.46
CA TYR A 5 -4.99 -12.73 -15.44
C TYR A 5 -6.17 -13.51 -14.86
N PRO A 6 -6.24 -14.84 -15.04
CA PRO A 6 -7.42 -15.62 -14.66
C PRO A 6 -7.59 -15.79 -13.14
N PHE A 7 -6.56 -15.49 -12.34
CA PHE A 7 -6.55 -15.73 -10.90
C PHE A 7 -6.44 -14.44 -10.08
N TRP A 8 -7.10 -14.41 -8.92
CA TRP A 8 -7.04 -13.26 -8.01
C TRP A 8 -5.64 -12.99 -7.48
N ILE A 9 -4.83 -14.02 -7.25
CA ILE A 9 -3.44 -13.85 -6.80
C ILE A 9 -2.63 -12.98 -7.76
N SER A 10 -2.85 -13.12 -9.07
CA SER A 10 -2.11 -12.37 -10.06
C SER A 10 -2.42 -10.87 -10.01
N VAL A 11 -3.69 -10.52 -9.82
CA VAL A 11 -4.11 -9.13 -9.62
C VAL A 11 -3.52 -8.57 -8.33
N TRP A 12 -3.57 -9.36 -7.25
CA TRP A 12 -2.99 -8.97 -5.96
C TRP A 12 -1.48 -8.76 -6.01
N ALA A 13 -0.74 -9.64 -6.68
CA ALA A 13 0.70 -9.52 -6.81
C ALA A 13 1.09 -8.25 -7.58
N ARG A 14 0.37 -7.92 -8.66
CA ARG A 14 0.56 -6.64 -9.36
C ARG A 14 0.25 -5.45 -8.45
N LEU A 15 -0.78 -5.55 -7.61
CA LEU A 15 -1.08 -4.50 -6.64
C LEU A 15 0.07 -4.36 -5.64
N ARG A 16 0.61 -5.46 -5.11
CA ARG A 16 1.75 -5.41 -4.17
C ARG A 16 3.00 -4.82 -4.80
N ARG A 17 3.27 -5.15 -6.06
CA ARG A 17 4.33 -4.53 -6.85
C ARG A 17 4.20 -3.01 -6.87
N ASP A 18 2.98 -2.51 -7.11
CA ASP A 18 2.72 -1.07 -7.11
C ASP A 18 2.72 -0.43 -5.71
N GLU A 19 2.64 -1.24 -4.65
CA GLU A 19 2.74 -0.76 -3.27
C GLU A 19 4.19 -0.70 -2.77
N VAL A 20 5.13 -1.32 -3.48
CA VAL A 20 6.56 -1.13 -3.22
C VAL A 20 6.87 0.36 -3.38
N ILE A 21 7.44 0.97 -2.33
CA ILE A 21 7.61 2.42 -2.22
C ILE A 21 8.48 2.95 -3.37
N CYS A 22 8.08 4.07 -3.96
CA CYS A 22 8.92 4.77 -4.94
C CYS A 22 10.13 5.38 -4.22
N ILE A 23 11.31 4.86 -4.49
CA ILE A 23 12.55 5.35 -3.86
C ILE A 23 12.88 6.73 -4.45
N PRO A 24 13.06 7.76 -3.62
CA PRO A 24 13.56 9.05 -4.10
C PRO A 24 14.98 8.91 -4.68
N LYS A 25 15.40 9.84 -5.53
CA LYS A 25 16.76 9.83 -6.10
C LYS A 25 17.80 9.81 -4.99
N ASP A 26 17.60 10.64 -3.98
CA ASP A 26 18.48 10.78 -2.81
C ASP A 26 17.62 10.64 -1.55
N PHE A 27 18.17 9.95 -0.55
CA PHE A 27 17.60 9.85 0.80
C PHE A 27 18.72 9.67 1.82
N GLU A 28 18.47 10.13 3.04
CA GLU A 28 19.38 9.97 4.15
C GLU A 28 19.44 8.54 4.65
N ILE A 29 20.63 8.14 5.11
CA ILE A 29 20.91 6.84 5.72
C ILE A 29 21.61 7.13 7.04
N HIS A 30 21.01 6.67 8.12
CA HIS A 30 21.53 6.77 9.47
C HIS A 30 22.81 5.94 9.63
N SER A 31 23.73 6.38 10.49
CA SER A 31 25.04 5.74 10.66
C SER A 31 24.97 4.28 11.11
N ASP A 32 23.92 3.90 11.85
CA ASP A 32 23.65 2.50 12.25
C ASP A 32 23.58 1.54 11.05
N PHE A 33 23.15 2.03 9.88
CA PHE A 33 23.09 1.24 8.65
C PHE A 33 24.38 1.27 7.84
N THR A 34 25.45 1.90 8.32
CA THR A 34 26.74 2.01 7.61
C THR A 34 27.89 1.33 8.35
N VAL A 35 27.59 0.50 9.34
CA VAL A 35 28.60 -0.21 10.14
C VAL A 35 29.33 -1.28 9.33
N TYR A 36 28.62 -1.94 8.39
CA TYR A 36 29.18 -3.02 7.58
C TYR A 36 29.74 -2.55 6.23
N ALA A 37 29.18 -1.49 5.66
CA ALA A 37 29.51 -1.01 4.32
C ALA A 37 29.31 0.51 4.20
N GLU A 38 30.00 1.13 3.25
CA GLU A 38 29.90 2.57 3.01
C GLU A 38 28.51 2.99 2.54
N LYS A 39 28.13 4.26 2.77
CA LYS A 39 26.81 4.81 2.41
C LYS A 39 26.42 4.52 0.95
N SER A 40 27.35 4.61 0.01
CA SER A 40 27.13 4.34 -1.42
C SER A 40 26.78 2.86 -1.69
N GLU A 41 27.45 1.94 -1.01
CA GLU A 41 27.19 0.50 -1.10
C GLU A 41 25.84 0.15 -0.47
N ILE A 42 25.48 0.77 0.66
CA ILE A 42 24.14 0.63 1.27
C ILE A 42 23.04 1.17 0.36
N GLN A 43 23.26 2.30 -0.32
CA GLN A 43 22.32 2.82 -1.32
C GLN A 43 22.14 1.84 -2.48
N LEU A 44 23.24 1.26 -2.98
CA LEU A 44 23.19 0.25 -4.03
C LEU A 44 22.43 -1.01 -3.57
N ALA A 45 22.77 -1.53 -2.39
CA ALA A 45 22.11 -2.68 -1.78
C ALA A 45 20.60 -2.43 -1.62
N PHE A 46 20.20 -1.26 -1.14
CA PHE A 46 18.78 -0.92 -0.99
C PHE A 46 18.03 -0.88 -2.33
N ARG A 47 18.64 -0.32 -3.38
CA ARG A 47 18.04 -0.31 -4.73
C ARG A 47 17.92 -1.72 -5.31
N GLN A 48 18.86 -2.61 -5.00
CA GLN A 48 18.77 -4.02 -5.39
C GLN A 48 17.67 -4.75 -4.60
N ILE A 49 17.54 -4.51 -3.29
CA ILE A 49 16.42 -5.03 -2.48
C ILE A 49 15.09 -4.60 -3.09
N HIS A 50 14.95 -3.32 -3.44
CA HIS A 50 13.74 -2.81 -4.08
C HIS A 50 13.45 -3.47 -5.44
N SER A 51 14.48 -3.62 -6.27
CA SER A 51 14.38 -4.35 -7.54
C SER A 51 13.95 -5.80 -7.33
N PHE A 52 14.49 -6.46 -6.30
CA PHE A 52 14.10 -7.82 -5.91
C PHE A 52 12.62 -7.90 -5.53
N TYR A 53 12.10 -6.98 -4.70
CA TYR A 53 10.69 -6.96 -4.32
C TYR A 53 9.78 -6.79 -5.55
N THR A 54 10.15 -5.86 -6.43
CA THR A 54 9.40 -5.57 -7.66
C THR A 54 9.39 -6.76 -8.62
N ALA A 55 10.54 -7.42 -8.79
CA ALA A 55 10.68 -8.61 -9.64
C ALA A 55 9.88 -9.79 -9.06
N LEU A 56 10.00 -10.04 -7.75
CA LEU A 56 9.26 -11.08 -7.04
C LEU A 56 7.75 -10.97 -7.26
N PHE A 57 7.18 -9.78 -7.04
CA PHE A 57 5.75 -9.58 -7.24
C PHE A 57 5.32 -9.66 -8.71
N SER A 58 6.19 -9.25 -9.65
CA SER A 58 5.94 -9.42 -11.08
C SER A 58 5.87 -10.91 -11.45
N GLU A 59 6.81 -11.70 -10.98
CA GLU A 59 6.87 -13.13 -11.28
C GLU A 59 5.72 -13.91 -10.63
N ILE A 60 5.31 -13.55 -9.40
CA ILE A 60 4.09 -14.12 -8.79
C ILE A 60 2.86 -13.78 -9.65
N SER A 61 2.81 -12.59 -10.24
CA SER A 61 1.66 -12.21 -11.06
C SER A 61 1.55 -13.03 -12.34
N GLU A 62 2.69 -13.34 -12.96
CA GLU A 62 2.79 -14.09 -14.22
C GLU A 62 2.72 -15.60 -14.00
N ASN A 63 3.41 -16.11 -12.98
CA ASN A 63 3.60 -17.54 -12.71
C ASN A 63 3.25 -17.92 -11.24
N PRO A 64 2.03 -17.63 -10.75
CA PRO A 64 1.68 -17.81 -9.34
C PRO A 64 1.81 -19.26 -8.85
N LYS A 65 1.63 -20.24 -9.74
CA LYS A 65 1.74 -21.67 -9.44
C LYS A 65 3.14 -22.03 -8.93
N ASP A 66 4.18 -21.43 -9.49
CA ASP A 66 5.56 -21.78 -9.15
C ASP A 66 5.95 -21.32 -7.74
N PHE A 67 5.20 -20.38 -7.18
CA PHE A 67 5.34 -19.91 -5.81
C PHE A 67 4.39 -20.64 -4.83
N GLY A 68 3.64 -21.64 -5.28
CA GLY A 68 2.66 -22.34 -4.43
C GLY A 68 1.49 -21.46 -4.00
N MET A 69 1.13 -20.48 -4.82
CA MET A 69 0.04 -19.55 -4.52
C MET A 69 -1.34 -20.17 -4.75
N PRO A 70 -2.39 -19.71 -4.03
CA PRO A 70 -3.74 -20.17 -4.29
C PRO A 70 -4.27 -19.66 -5.64
N LEU A 71 -4.69 -20.59 -6.50
CA LEU A 71 -5.16 -20.31 -7.87
C LEU A 71 -6.69 -20.13 -7.91
N TYR A 72 -7.20 -19.15 -7.16
CA TYR A 72 -8.63 -18.84 -7.15
C TYR A 72 -9.05 -18.09 -8.41
N SER A 73 -9.91 -18.71 -9.23
CA SER A 73 -10.41 -18.15 -10.48
C SER A 73 -11.29 -16.92 -10.26
N LYS A 74 -11.07 -15.86 -11.05
CA LYS A 74 -11.93 -14.66 -11.04
C LYS A 74 -13.35 -14.94 -11.56
N ALA A 75 -13.49 -15.92 -12.44
CA ALA A 75 -14.79 -16.33 -12.98
C ALA A 75 -15.69 -16.99 -11.91
N GLU A 76 -15.07 -17.58 -10.88
CA GLU A 76 -15.78 -18.31 -9.82
C GLU A 76 -15.99 -17.47 -8.56
N TYR A 77 -15.00 -16.66 -8.20
CA TYR A 77 -14.98 -15.94 -6.93
C TYR A 77 -15.10 -14.44 -7.15
N ARG A 78 -16.10 -13.79 -6.55
CA ARG A 78 -16.25 -12.34 -6.59
C ARG A 78 -15.22 -11.60 -5.72
N VAL A 79 -15.02 -10.31 -6.02
CA VAL A 79 -14.30 -9.37 -5.16
C VAL A 79 -14.88 -9.37 -3.73
N PHE A 80 -14.03 -9.23 -2.72
CA PHE A 80 -14.36 -9.33 -1.29
C PHE A 80 -14.87 -10.70 -0.81
N SER A 81 -14.77 -11.76 -1.62
CA SER A 81 -14.95 -13.13 -1.12
C SER A 81 -13.80 -13.57 -0.21
N GLN A 82 -13.96 -14.67 0.52
CA GLN A 82 -12.86 -15.22 1.33
C GLN A 82 -11.66 -15.65 0.47
N PRO A 83 -11.86 -16.32 -0.69
CA PRO A 83 -10.75 -16.65 -1.62
C PRO A 83 -10.03 -15.40 -2.14
N TRP A 84 -10.77 -14.32 -2.44
CA TRP A 84 -10.17 -13.05 -2.82
C TRP A 84 -9.28 -12.47 -1.72
N ARG A 85 -9.73 -12.51 -0.45
CA ARG A 85 -8.91 -12.06 0.70
C ARG A 85 -7.69 -12.94 0.95
N ASP A 86 -7.84 -14.27 0.84
CA ASP A 86 -6.74 -15.21 1.01
C ASP A 86 -5.66 -15.01 -0.06
N ALA A 87 -6.04 -14.79 -1.32
CA ALA A 87 -5.11 -14.41 -2.38
C ALA A 87 -4.34 -13.11 -2.03
N GLY A 88 -5.04 -12.11 -1.48
CA GLY A 88 -4.44 -10.86 -1.03
C GLY A 88 -3.38 -11.04 0.05
N GLN A 89 -3.60 -11.95 1.00
CA GLN A 89 -2.59 -12.32 2.01
C GLN A 89 -1.46 -13.15 1.42
N ALA A 90 -1.80 -14.10 0.56
CA ALA A 90 -0.85 -15.05 -0.01
C ALA A 90 0.26 -14.36 -0.82
N SER A 91 -0.06 -13.24 -1.47
CA SER A 91 0.91 -12.44 -2.24
C SER A 91 2.15 -12.04 -1.43
N TYR A 92 2.05 -11.84 -0.11
CA TYR A 92 3.17 -11.48 0.74
C TYR A 92 4.00 -12.66 1.26
N ARG A 93 3.55 -13.91 1.07
CA ARG A 93 4.18 -15.10 1.68
C ARG A 93 5.70 -15.20 1.50
N PRO A 94 6.31 -14.91 0.31
CA PRO A 94 7.76 -15.05 0.19
C PRO A 94 8.51 -14.01 1.02
N LEU A 95 7.99 -12.78 1.12
CA LEU A 95 8.59 -11.74 1.96
C LEU A 95 8.33 -11.97 3.45
N ILE A 96 7.17 -12.53 3.83
CA ILE A 96 6.90 -12.95 5.22
C ILE A 96 7.84 -14.09 5.62
N LEU A 97 8.06 -15.08 4.74
CA LEU A 97 9.02 -16.16 4.98
C LEU A 97 10.43 -15.59 5.22
N LEU A 98 10.87 -14.68 4.34
CA LEU A 98 12.17 -14.04 4.45
C LEU A 98 12.31 -13.19 5.70
N TYR A 99 11.28 -12.39 6.03
CA TYR A 99 11.22 -11.64 7.27
C TYR A 99 11.36 -12.55 8.49
N ASN A 100 10.58 -13.64 8.57
CA ASN A 100 10.61 -14.59 9.67
C ASN A 100 11.98 -15.26 9.82
N LEU A 101 12.63 -15.61 8.72
CA LEU A 101 14.00 -16.15 8.73
C LEU A 101 14.99 -15.13 9.31
N LEU A 102 14.93 -13.89 8.83
CA LEU A 102 15.88 -12.84 9.22
C LEU A 102 15.75 -12.49 10.71
N ILE A 103 14.53 -12.30 11.22
CA ILE A 103 14.32 -11.96 12.64
C ILE A 103 14.62 -13.14 13.59
N SER A 104 14.65 -14.36 13.06
CA SER A 104 15.01 -15.57 13.82
C SER A 104 16.51 -15.86 13.77
N GLY A 105 17.28 -15.05 13.04
CA GLY A 105 18.70 -15.27 12.84
C GLY A 105 19.58 -14.20 13.46
N THR A 106 20.88 -14.50 13.49
CA THR A 106 21.94 -13.56 13.87
C THR A 106 22.88 -13.36 12.70
N TRP A 107 23.45 -12.17 12.58
CA TRP A 107 24.45 -11.88 11.57
C TRP A 107 25.81 -12.44 12.01
N ASP A 108 26.45 -13.24 11.16
CA ASP A 108 27.80 -13.74 11.35
C ASP A 108 28.60 -13.58 10.06
N ALA A 109 29.59 -12.68 10.09
CA ALA A 109 30.46 -12.29 8.98
C ALA A 109 29.75 -11.88 7.69
N ASN A 110 29.23 -12.85 6.92
CA ASN A 110 28.57 -12.67 5.62
C ASN A 110 27.29 -13.53 5.47
N ALA A 111 26.79 -14.06 6.57
CA ALA A 111 25.66 -14.97 6.60
C ALA A 111 24.67 -14.61 7.72
N VAL A 112 23.44 -15.06 7.56
CA VAL A 112 22.45 -15.08 8.65
C VAL A 112 22.34 -16.51 9.16
N LEU A 113 22.70 -16.73 10.43
CA LEU A 113 22.57 -18.01 11.12
C LEU A 113 21.21 -18.06 11.82
N VAL A 114 20.33 -18.94 11.36
CA VAL A 114 18.94 -19.03 11.82
C VAL A 114 18.74 -20.30 12.64
N SER A 115 18.36 -20.11 13.90
CA SER A 115 17.91 -21.18 14.78
C SER A 115 16.63 -21.81 14.23
N ILE A 116 16.65 -23.11 13.97
CA ILE A 116 15.48 -23.80 13.43
C ILE A 116 14.32 -23.83 14.43
N GLN A 117 14.63 -23.82 15.73
CA GLN A 117 13.62 -23.78 16.79
C GLN A 117 12.90 -22.43 16.79
N ASP A 118 13.65 -21.33 16.74
CA ASP A 118 13.09 -19.98 16.73
C ASP A 118 12.27 -19.72 15.46
N PHE A 119 12.78 -20.17 14.32
CA PHE A 119 12.07 -20.06 13.05
C PHE A 119 10.75 -20.84 13.06
N LYS A 120 10.75 -22.11 13.51
CA LYS A 120 9.52 -22.94 13.59
C LYS A 120 8.47 -22.37 14.54
N MET A 121 8.86 -21.65 15.59
CA MET A 121 7.90 -20.98 16.49
C MET A 121 7.23 -19.76 15.84
N ARG A 122 7.87 -19.14 14.84
CA ARG A 122 7.44 -17.87 14.25
C ARG A 122 6.78 -18.01 12.89
N ASP A 123 7.10 -19.04 12.12
CA ASP A 123 6.72 -19.11 10.71
C ASP A 123 5.39 -19.84 10.45
N PRO A 124 4.31 -19.12 10.07
CA PRO A 124 3.05 -19.74 9.65
C PRO A 124 2.98 -19.98 8.14
N VAL A 125 4.07 -19.76 7.38
CA VAL A 125 4.00 -19.69 5.91
C VAL A 125 3.79 -21.06 5.28
N LYS A 126 2.66 -21.19 4.56
CA LYS A 126 2.34 -22.39 3.78
C LYS A 126 3.19 -22.48 2.53
N GLN A 127 3.49 -23.72 2.11
CA GLN A 127 4.28 -24.02 0.90
C GLN A 127 5.70 -23.41 0.89
N SER A 128 6.30 -23.24 2.08
CA SER A 128 7.63 -22.64 2.24
C SER A 128 8.71 -23.28 1.36
N HIS A 129 8.64 -24.58 1.07
CA HIS A 129 9.60 -25.26 0.19
C HIS A 129 9.60 -24.76 -1.26
N MET A 130 8.45 -24.36 -1.80
CA MET A 130 8.38 -23.75 -3.14
C MET A 130 8.98 -22.34 -3.11
N LEU A 131 8.77 -21.62 -2.00
CA LEU A 131 9.29 -20.28 -1.79
C LEU A 131 10.81 -20.26 -1.59
N PHE A 132 11.37 -21.20 -0.82
CA PHE A 132 12.84 -21.36 -0.70
C PHE A 132 13.49 -21.62 -2.05
N LYS A 133 12.89 -22.50 -2.86
CA LYS A 133 13.36 -22.75 -4.22
C LYS A 133 13.35 -21.46 -5.04
N LYS A 134 12.23 -20.73 -5.06
CA LYS A 134 12.13 -19.46 -5.80
C LYS A 134 13.09 -18.39 -5.30
N LEU A 135 13.26 -18.23 -3.99
CA LEU A 135 14.25 -17.30 -3.44
C LEU A 135 15.68 -17.67 -3.87
N SER A 136 15.97 -18.95 -4.09
CA SER A 136 17.27 -19.37 -4.63
C SER A 136 17.50 -18.88 -6.06
N ASP A 137 16.44 -18.80 -6.88
CA ASP A 137 16.50 -18.21 -8.23
C ASP A 137 16.84 -16.70 -8.20
N TYR A 138 16.62 -16.02 -7.07
CA TYR A 138 16.98 -14.61 -6.82
C TYR A 138 18.38 -14.42 -6.19
N GLY A 139 19.16 -15.48 -6.02
CA GLY A 139 20.54 -15.43 -5.52
C GLY A 139 20.71 -15.76 -4.04
N PHE A 140 19.64 -16.11 -3.31
CA PHE A 140 19.76 -16.60 -1.94
C PHE A 140 20.32 -18.02 -1.91
N VAL A 141 21.29 -18.28 -1.04
CA VAL A 141 21.82 -19.63 -0.80
C VAL A 141 21.42 -20.07 0.60
N PHE A 142 20.79 -21.24 0.69
CA PHE A 142 20.30 -21.81 1.94
C PHE A 142 21.00 -23.14 2.24
N ASP A 143 21.77 -23.20 3.32
CA ASP A 143 22.24 -24.47 3.89
C ASP A 143 21.31 -24.96 5.01
N GLY A 144 21.36 -26.24 5.33
CA GLY A 144 20.53 -26.85 6.38
C GLY A 144 19.12 -27.29 5.93
N LEU A 145 18.72 -26.94 4.71
CA LEU A 145 17.49 -27.43 4.07
C LEU A 145 17.71 -28.80 3.41
N SER A 146 16.67 -29.63 3.39
CA SER A 146 16.63 -30.89 2.64
C SER A 146 15.55 -30.78 1.56
N HIS A 147 15.94 -30.81 0.28
CA HIS A 147 15.03 -30.57 -0.85
C HIS A 147 14.16 -29.31 -0.67
N TYR A 148 14.79 -28.20 -0.26
CA TYR A 148 14.15 -26.93 0.08
C TYR A 148 13.15 -26.98 1.24
N LYS A 149 13.08 -28.08 2.00
CA LYS A 149 12.28 -28.17 3.23
C LYS A 149 13.16 -27.95 4.44
N THR A 150 12.59 -27.30 5.45
CA THR A 150 13.18 -27.22 6.79
C THR A 150 13.46 -28.62 7.33
N SER A 151 14.65 -28.82 7.88
CA SER A 151 15.02 -30.06 8.58
C SER A 151 15.06 -29.81 10.10
N ASP A 152 15.79 -30.63 10.85
CA ASP A 152 16.13 -30.37 12.25
C ASP A 152 17.48 -29.66 12.41
N LYS A 153 18.13 -29.30 11.29
CA LYS A 153 19.33 -28.48 11.27
C LYS A 153 18.97 -27.00 11.23
N ASP A 154 19.82 -26.19 11.84
CA ASP A 154 19.81 -24.74 11.66
C ASP A 154 20.04 -24.36 10.20
N ILE A 155 19.51 -23.20 9.83
CA ILE A 155 19.56 -22.70 8.46
C ILE A 155 20.63 -21.63 8.38
N VAL A 156 21.47 -21.70 7.34
CA VAL A 156 22.42 -20.61 7.03
C VAL A 156 22.00 -19.96 5.73
N ILE A 157 21.82 -18.65 5.76
CA ILE A 157 21.43 -17.85 4.58
C ILE A 157 22.64 -17.04 4.13
N ARG A 158 22.95 -17.09 2.83
CA ARG A 158 23.99 -16.25 2.20
C ARG A 158 23.45 -15.58 0.94
N TYR A 159 24.09 -14.49 0.56
CA TYR A 159 23.88 -13.80 -0.72
C TYR A 159 25.26 -13.47 -1.32
N PRO A 160 25.93 -14.46 -1.95
CA PRO A 160 27.36 -14.38 -2.27
C PRO A 160 27.74 -13.22 -3.20
N ASP A 161 26.86 -12.87 -4.15
CA ASP A 161 27.14 -11.86 -5.16
C ASP A 161 27.22 -10.44 -4.58
N HIS A 162 26.55 -10.19 -3.45
CA HIS A 162 26.56 -8.90 -2.79
C HIS A 162 26.21 -9.01 -1.29
N PRO A 163 27.19 -9.25 -0.41
CA PRO A 163 26.94 -9.47 1.02
C PRO A 163 26.19 -8.33 1.73
N ALA A 164 26.42 -7.08 1.32
CA ALA A 164 25.72 -5.91 1.85
C ALA A 164 24.20 -5.95 1.61
N PHE A 165 23.74 -6.63 0.56
CA PHE A 165 22.31 -6.88 0.32
C PHE A 165 21.67 -7.65 1.48
N LEU A 166 22.26 -8.80 1.86
CA LEU A 166 21.70 -9.65 2.90
C LEU A 166 21.82 -8.99 4.27
N TRP A 167 22.96 -8.35 4.53
CA TRP A 167 23.17 -7.59 5.75
C TRP A 167 22.11 -6.50 5.91
N LEU A 168 21.91 -5.68 4.89
CA LEU A 168 20.93 -4.60 4.94
C LEU A 168 19.51 -5.13 5.10
N LEU A 169 19.17 -6.22 4.41
CA LEU A 169 17.87 -6.84 4.53
C LEU A 169 17.60 -7.38 5.94
N LYS A 170 18.62 -7.97 6.59
CA LYS A 170 18.59 -8.37 8.00
C LYS A 170 18.33 -7.19 8.93
N MET A 171 19.09 -6.10 8.76
CA MET A 171 18.94 -4.88 9.57
C MET A 171 17.54 -4.27 9.43
N LEU A 172 17.01 -4.21 8.21
CA LEU A 172 15.65 -3.74 7.95
C LEU A 172 14.59 -4.61 8.64
N ALA A 173 14.75 -5.94 8.59
CA ALA A 173 13.85 -6.87 9.26
C ALA A 173 13.90 -6.74 10.79
N ASP A 174 15.11 -6.65 11.36
CA ASP A 174 15.31 -6.49 12.81
C ASP A 174 14.68 -5.20 13.33
N LYS A 175 14.94 -4.07 12.65
CA LYS A 175 14.30 -2.79 12.98
C LYS A 175 12.78 -2.91 12.91
N ALA A 176 12.24 -3.43 11.80
CA ALA A 176 10.80 -3.60 11.61
C ALA A 176 10.12 -4.56 12.62
N SER A 177 10.90 -5.37 13.34
CA SER A 177 10.37 -6.32 14.32
C SER A 177 10.21 -5.77 15.74
N HIS A 178 10.84 -4.64 16.06
CA HIS A 178 10.80 -4.06 17.42
C HIS A 178 10.38 -2.59 17.48
N VAL A 179 10.28 -1.90 16.34
CA VAL A 179 9.70 -0.55 16.26
C VAL A 179 8.28 -0.63 15.72
N ASP A 180 7.34 0.11 16.30
CA ASP A 180 6.00 0.29 15.74
C ASP A 180 5.93 1.63 14.99
N PRO A 181 5.28 1.70 13.81
CA PRO A 181 5.09 2.97 13.13
C PRO A 181 4.08 3.83 13.93
N PRO A 182 4.21 5.16 13.90
CA PRO A 182 3.58 6.06 14.87
C PRO A 182 2.04 6.09 14.86
N GLU A 183 1.36 5.52 13.85
CA GLU A 183 -0.09 5.24 13.86
C GLU A 183 -0.50 4.62 12.51
N GLY A 184 -1.34 3.57 12.51
CA GLY A 184 -1.81 2.98 11.25
C GLY A 184 -2.53 1.64 11.38
N PHE A 185 -3.19 1.22 10.28
CA PHE A 185 -3.77 -0.12 10.13
C PHE A 185 -2.70 -1.22 9.92
N LEU A 186 -1.44 -0.80 9.72
CA LEU A 186 -0.34 -1.62 9.24
C LEU A 186 0.78 -1.61 10.30
N ASN A 187 1.10 -2.77 10.88
CA ASN A 187 2.29 -2.95 11.74
C ASN A 187 3.60 -2.74 10.95
N CYS A 188 4.73 -2.58 11.63
CA CYS A 188 6.03 -2.31 10.97
C CYS A 188 6.53 -3.42 10.05
N THR A 189 6.02 -4.65 10.20
CA THR A 189 6.19 -5.71 9.20
C THR A 189 5.78 -5.20 7.82
N ASN A 190 4.74 -4.37 7.70
CA ASN A 190 4.34 -3.78 6.42
C ASN A 190 5.39 -2.82 5.84
N SER A 191 6.11 -2.07 6.67
CA SER A 191 7.20 -1.19 6.21
C SER A 191 8.33 -2.00 5.56
N PHE A 192 8.64 -3.18 6.12
CA PHE A 192 9.51 -4.16 5.48
C PHE A 192 8.89 -4.67 4.17
N LEU A 193 7.64 -5.17 4.20
CA LEU A 193 6.96 -5.78 3.05
C LEU A 193 6.79 -4.84 1.84
N ILE A 194 6.79 -3.53 2.04
CA ILE A 194 6.70 -2.52 0.97
C ILE A 194 8.04 -1.85 0.64
N CYS A 195 9.15 -2.33 1.23
CA CYS A 195 10.49 -1.78 1.02
C CYS A 195 10.58 -0.26 1.31
N HIS A 196 10.10 0.16 2.49
CA HIS A 196 10.03 1.59 2.83
C HIS A 196 11.42 2.16 3.16
N TYR A 197 11.94 3.07 2.32
CA TYR A 197 13.28 3.65 2.48
C TYR A 197 13.49 4.42 3.80
N ARG A 198 12.41 4.91 4.41
CA ARG A 198 12.49 5.65 5.67
C ARG A 198 12.92 4.81 6.86
N LEU A 199 12.86 3.47 6.75
CA LEU A 199 13.49 2.58 7.73
C LEU A 199 14.98 2.87 7.91
N LEU A 200 15.65 3.43 6.90
CA LEU A 200 17.07 3.78 6.93
C LEU A 200 17.36 5.18 7.50
N GLN A 201 16.36 6.03 7.73
CA GLN A 201 16.59 7.45 8.04
C GLN A 201 16.93 7.72 9.51
N ASP A 202 16.42 6.88 10.42
CA ASP A 202 16.61 7.00 11.87
C ASP A 202 17.41 5.81 12.42
N ASP A 203 17.78 5.86 13.70
CA ASP A 203 18.47 4.76 14.41
C ASP A 203 17.66 3.44 14.43
N MET A 204 18.28 2.36 14.90
CA MET A 204 17.67 1.02 14.90
C MET A 204 16.40 0.89 15.76
N ASN A 205 16.15 1.84 16.67
CA ASN A 205 15.09 1.76 17.68
C ASN A 205 13.99 2.80 17.49
N THR A 206 14.09 3.66 16.47
CA THR A 206 13.16 4.76 16.25
C THR A 206 12.67 4.85 14.81
N VAL A 207 11.49 5.46 14.65
CA VAL A 207 10.84 5.76 13.37
C VAL A 207 10.24 7.15 13.45
N GLN A 208 10.71 8.07 12.61
CA GLN A 208 10.28 9.46 12.58
C GLN A 208 9.72 9.86 11.21
N TRP A 209 8.56 9.31 10.84
CA TRP A 209 7.79 9.81 9.71
C TRP A 209 6.31 9.93 10.04
N SER A 210 5.64 10.89 9.40
CA SER A 210 4.23 11.14 9.66
C SER A 210 3.32 10.19 8.87
N VAL A 211 2.05 10.11 9.27
CA VAL A 211 1.01 9.42 8.48
C VAL A 211 0.81 10.06 7.09
N LEU A 212 1.19 11.32 6.93
CA LEU A 212 1.19 12.02 5.64
C LEU A 212 2.32 11.53 4.75
N ASP A 213 3.53 11.38 5.30
CA ASP A 213 4.68 10.84 4.59
C ASP A 213 4.41 9.40 4.12
N ALA A 214 3.79 8.58 4.98
CA ALA A 214 3.41 7.22 4.64
C ALA A 214 2.43 7.14 3.45
N LEU A 215 1.53 8.12 3.31
CA LEU A 215 0.65 8.23 2.14
C LEU A 215 1.44 8.76 0.92
N ALA A 216 2.18 9.84 1.11
CA ALA A 216 2.92 10.54 0.06
C ALA A 216 3.95 9.64 -0.63
N ASP A 217 4.63 8.77 0.10
CA ASP A 217 5.63 7.84 -0.44
C ASP A 217 5.02 6.66 -1.20
N ARG A 218 3.70 6.47 -1.12
CA ARG A 218 2.93 5.49 -1.93
C ARG A 218 2.35 6.10 -3.21
N MET A 219 2.63 7.37 -3.49
CA MET A 219 2.21 8.02 -4.73
C MET A 219 3.17 7.65 -5.88
N HIS A 220 2.62 7.45 -7.07
CA HIS A 220 3.36 6.98 -8.24
C HIS A 220 4.02 8.13 -9.00
N THR A 221 3.49 9.34 -8.85
CA THR A 221 3.99 10.53 -9.56
C THR A 221 4.32 11.68 -8.60
N ARG A 222 5.23 12.57 -9.03
CA ARG A 222 5.55 13.80 -8.29
C ARG A 222 4.32 14.68 -8.09
N LYS A 223 3.45 14.76 -9.10
CA LYS A 223 2.20 15.53 -9.07
C LYS A 223 1.23 15.02 -7.99
N GLU A 224 1.04 13.70 -7.87
CA GLU A 224 0.23 13.11 -6.80
C GLU A 224 0.83 13.38 -5.42
N LYS A 225 2.16 13.23 -5.27
CA LYS A 225 2.86 13.53 -4.03
C LYS A 225 2.69 15.00 -3.61
N GLU A 226 2.87 15.93 -4.54
CA GLU A 226 2.64 17.36 -4.31
C GLU A 226 1.18 17.66 -3.94
N PHE A 227 0.21 17.01 -4.59
CA PHE A 227 -1.20 17.15 -4.27
C PHE A 227 -1.50 16.70 -2.83
N VAL A 228 -0.97 15.55 -2.40
CA VAL A 228 -1.16 15.03 -1.02
C VAL A 228 -0.73 16.09 0.01
N TYR A 229 0.47 16.66 -0.14
CA TYR A 229 0.96 17.68 0.79
C TYR A 229 0.14 18.97 0.76
N LYS A 230 -0.21 19.49 -0.42
CA LYS A 230 -0.98 20.75 -0.52
C LYS A 230 -2.42 20.60 -0.02
N MET A 231 -3.08 19.49 -0.34
CA MET A 231 -4.44 19.22 0.14
C MET A 231 -4.45 19.06 1.66
N ASP A 232 -3.49 18.32 2.20
CA ASP A 232 -3.34 18.16 3.65
C ASP A 232 -3.13 19.51 4.34
N GLN A 233 -2.17 20.31 3.87
CA GLN A 233 -1.91 21.65 4.40
C GLN A 233 -3.19 22.52 4.42
N ALA A 234 -3.95 22.52 3.32
CA ALA A 234 -5.19 23.29 3.21
C ALA A 234 -6.29 22.82 4.17
N LEU A 235 -6.42 21.50 4.38
CA LEU A 235 -7.39 20.93 5.32
C LEU A 235 -6.99 21.16 6.77
N MET A 236 -5.71 20.96 7.11
CA MET A 236 -5.19 21.18 8.46
C MET A 236 -5.26 22.66 8.85
N ALA A 237 -5.01 23.59 7.92
CA ALA A 237 -5.18 25.03 8.15
C ALA A 237 -6.63 25.44 8.47
N LYS A 238 -7.61 24.62 8.08
CA LYS A 238 -9.03 24.78 8.46
C LYS A 238 -9.40 24.07 9.77
N GLY A 239 -8.44 23.51 10.48
CA GLY A 239 -8.65 22.84 11.77
C GLY A 239 -9.30 21.45 11.64
N LEU A 240 -9.17 20.79 10.49
CA LEU A 240 -9.62 19.40 10.36
C LEU A 240 -8.69 18.44 11.10
N PHE A 241 -9.25 17.31 11.50
CA PHE A 241 -8.56 16.19 12.11
C PHE A 241 -8.38 15.08 11.08
N ARG A 242 -7.24 14.39 11.08
CA ARG A 242 -6.94 13.31 10.13
C ARG A 242 -6.53 12.04 10.86
N LYS A 243 -6.78 10.89 10.23
CA LYS A 243 -6.22 9.61 10.64
C LYS A 243 -5.95 8.70 9.45
N PRO A 244 -5.06 7.69 9.60
CA PRO A 244 -4.91 6.63 8.62
C PRO A 244 -6.25 5.98 8.27
N TYR A 245 -6.42 5.72 6.98
CA TYR A 245 -7.53 4.96 6.44
C TYR A 245 -6.96 3.97 5.43
N GLY A 246 -7.38 2.71 5.49
CA GLY A 246 -6.97 1.74 4.49
C GLY A 246 -7.44 0.34 4.82
N GLY A 247 -7.22 -0.53 3.85
CA GLY A 247 -7.45 -1.97 3.93
C GLY A 247 -6.35 -2.70 3.17
N PHE A 248 -6.61 -3.93 2.74
CA PHE A 248 -5.61 -4.69 1.98
C PHE A 248 -5.34 -4.10 0.60
N GLU A 249 -6.27 -3.32 0.06
CA GLU A 249 -6.30 -2.86 -1.33
C GLU A 249 -5.73 -1.44 -1.51
N CYS A 250 -5.71 -0.65 -0.43
CA CYS A 250 -5.30 0.75 -0.52
C CYS A 250 -4.90 1.31 0.85
N TYR A 251 -3.98 2.28 0.81
CA TYR A 251 -3.62 3.13 1.94
C TYR A 251 -4.09 4.56 1.66
N GLY A 252 -4.38 5.31 2.71
CA GLY A 252 -5.01 6.61 2.61
C GLY A 252 -5.08 7.37 3.92
N LEU A 253 -5.60 8.59 3.83
CA LEU A 253 -5.93 9.45 4.95
C LEU A 253 -7.39 9.87 4.85
N ALA A 254 -8.09 9.80 5.99
CA ALA A 254 -9.45 10.30 6.13
C ALA A 254 -9.44 11.56 7.01
N TYR A 255 -10.20 12.58 6.61
CA TYR A 255 -10.26 13.88 7.26
C TYR A 255 -11.65 14.18 7.80
N TYR A 256 -11.71 14.86 8.95
CA TYR A 256 -12.91 15.06 9.74
C TYR A 256 -12.98 16.50 10.23
N PHE A 257 -14.17 17.13 10.16
CA PHE A 257 -14.39 18.44 10.77
C PHE A 257 -14.38 18.41 12.30
N LYS A 258 -14.59 17.24 12.92
CA LYS A 258 -14.69 17.08 14.38
C LYS A 258 -13.88 15.88 14.84
N GLU A 259 -13.01 16.09 15.82
CA GLU A 259 -12.21 15.06 16.47
C GLU A 259 -13.06 13.92 17.06
N LYS A 260 -14.15 14.26 17.76
CA LYS A 260 -15.10 13.28 18.29
C LYS A 260 -15.64 12.34 17.19
N THR A 261 -15.91 12.87 15.99
CA THR A 261 -16.37 12.06 14.85
C THR A 261 -15.25 11.15 14.33
N MET A 262 -14.00 11.62 14.32
CA MET A 262 -12.84 10.82 13.97
C MET A 262 -12.67 9.61 14.91
N HIS A 263 -12.70 9.83 16.22
CA HIS A 263 -12.56 8.75 17.23
C HIS A 263 -13.74 7.78 17.21
N ALA A 264 -14.97 8.28 17.04
CA ALA A 264 -16.17 7.44 16.92
C ALA A 264 -16.25 6.66 15.58
N LYS A 265 -15.23 6.74 14.72
CA LYS A 265 -15.21 6.15 13.36
C LYS A 265 -16.43 6.57 12.53
N GLY A 266 -16.87 7.81 12.72
CA GLY A 266 -17.98 8.40 11.98
C GLY A 266 -17.64 8.70 10.51
N PRO A 267 -18.56 9.34 9.78
CA PRO A 267 -18.34 9.70 8.39
C PRO A 267 -17.28 10.80 8.27
N TYR A 268 -16.21 10.52 7.52
CA TYR A 268 -15.18 11.49 7.13
C TYR A 268 -15.68 12.44 6.04
N SER A 269 -15.16 13.66 6.02
CA SER A 269 -15.48 14.72 5.06
C SER A 269 -14.70 14.58 3.76
N PHE A 270 -13.41 14.26 3.88
CA PHE A 270 -12.50 14.03 2.74
C PHE A 270 -11.78 12.70 2.93
N ARG A 271 -11.37 12.10 1.83
CA ARG A 271 -10.45 10.97 1.85
C ARG A 271 -9.49 11.03 0.67
N LEU A 272 -8.21 10.86 0.97
CA LEU A 272 -7.13 10.72 0.00
C LEU A 272 -6.66 9.27 0.03
N VAL A 273 -6.51 8.63 -1.12
CA VAL A 273 -6.04 7.25 -1.23
C VAL A 273 -5.04 7.09 -2.35
N SER A 274 -4.08 6.18 -2.18
CA SER A 274 -3.15 5.80 -3.24
C SER A 274 -3.82 5.12 -4.44
N ARG A 275 -5.00 4.52 -4.23
CA ARG A 275 -5.86 3.93 -5.27
C ARG A 275 -7.28 3.65 -4.78
N THR A 276 -8.18 3.37 -5.73
CA THR A 276 -9.51 2.81 -5.42
C THR A 276 -9.41 1.33 -5.02
N SER A 277 -10.48 0.81 -4.40
CA SER A 277 -10.66 -0.63 -4.17
C SER A 277 -10.96 -1.41 -5.44
N ASP A 278 -11.19 -0.73 -6.56
CA ASP A 278 -11.29 -1.36 -7.88
C ASP A 278 -9.89 -1.56 -8.44
N ILE A 279 -9.28 -2.64 -7.97
CA ILE A 279 -7.88 -2.97 -8.24
C ILE A 279 -7.67 -3.54 -9.64
N GLU A 280 -8.73 -3.88 -10.37
CA GLU A 280 -8.59 -4.42 -11.73
C GLU A 280 -8.56 -3.30 -12.76
N THR A 281 -9.41 -2.30 -12.62
CA THR A 281 -9.51 -1.22 -13.61
C THR A 281 -8.41 -0.16 -13.46
N ASN A 282 -7.93 0.07 -12.22
CA ASN A 282 -7.04 1.18 -11.90
C ASN A 282 -5.55 0.80 -11.86
N ILE A 283 -5.22 -0.49 -11.99
CA ILE A 283 -3.85 -0.98 -11.79
C ILE A 283 -2.85 -0.52 -12.86
N ASP A 284 -3.33 -0.32 -14.08
CA ASP A 284 -2.52 0.11 -15.23
C ASP A 284 -2.52 1.62 -15.44
N GLU A 285 -3.20 2.37 -14.57
CA GLU A 285 -3.23 3.83 -14.69
C GLU A 285 -1.90 4.46 -14.25
N PRO A 286 -1.39 5.49 -14.94
CA PRO A 286 -0.18 6.20 -14.51
C PRO A 286 -0.41 7.04 -13.24
N GLU A 287 -1.60 7.66 -13.14
CA GLU A 287 -2.06 8.37 -11.94
C GLU A 287 -3.15 7.53 -11.27
N LYS A 288 -2.83 6.95 -10.12
CA LYS A 288 -3.66 5.97 -9.39
C LYS A 288 -4.36 6.61 -8.19
N MET A 289 -3.82 7.71 -7.67
CA MET A 289 -4.38 8.44 -6.54
C MET A 289 -5.84 8.83 -6.81
N ARG A 290 -6.66 8.80 -5.77
CA ARG A 290 -8.00 9.39 -5.80
C ARG A 290 -8.24 10.29 -4.60
N CYS A 291 -8.98 11.36 -4.87
CA CYS A 291 -9.62 12.19 -3.85
C CYS A 291 -11.10 11.82 -3.79
N MET A 292 -11.64 11.77 -2.57
CA MET A 292 -13.05 11.48 -2.33
C MET A 292 -13.67 12.59 -1.47
N LEU A 293 -14.80 13.13 -1.92
CA LEU A 293 -15.53 14.21 -1.25
C LEU A 293 -16.87 13.72 -0.73
N ARG A 294 -17.16 13.99 0.54
CA ARG A 294 -18.48 13.71 1.11
C ARG A 294 -19.38 14.93 1.01
N ILE A 295 -20.10 15.00 -0.10
CA ILE A 295 -21.16 15.99 -0.36
C ILE A 295 -22.50 15.27 -0.17
N ARG A 296 -23.25 15.62 0.88
CA ARG A 296 -24.53 14.97 1.23
C ARG A 296 -25.73 15.63 0.55
N ASN A 297 -25.62 16.93 0.27
CA ASN A 297 -26.63 17.70 -0.44
C ASN A 297 -25.96 18.43 -1.64
N PRO A 298 -25.83 17.75 -2.79
CA PRO A 298 -25.22 18.35 -3.96
C PRO A 298 -26.01 19.55 -4.49
N SER A 299 -27.33 19.61 -4.31
CA SER A 299 -28.16 20.74 -4.76
C SER A 299 -27.69 22.08 -4.19
N ARG A 300 -27.16 22.10 -2.95
CA ARG A 300 -26.55 23.31 -2.34
C ARG A 300 -25.24 23.76 -2.98
N CYS A 301 -24.63 22.92 -3.79
CA CYS A 301 -23.38 23.22 -4.48
C CYS A 301 -23.61 23.82 -5.88
N MET A 302 -24.82 23.72 -6.44
CA MET A 302 -25.07 23.95 -7.87
C MET A 302 -24.77 25.38 -8.32
N GLU A 303 -25.17 26.38 -7.53
CA GLU A 303 -24.87 27.79 -7.82
C GLU A 303 -23.36 28.04 -7.82
N TYR A 304 -22.64 27.54 -6.81
CA TYR A 304 -21.19 27.67 -6.75
C TYR A 304 -20.50 26.92 -7.91
N LEU A 305 -21.02 25.75 -8.28
CA LEU A 305 -20.46 24.91 -9.34
C LEU A 305 -20.47 25.60 -10.72
N GLN A 306 -21.40 26.53 -10.95
CA GLN A 306 -21.41 27.35 -12.18
C GLN A 306 -20.17 28.23 -12.32
N THR A 307 -19.60 28.67 -11.18
CA THR A 307 -18.39 29.52 -11.11
C THR A 307 -17.09 28.72 -11.17
N CYS A 308 -17.15 27.40 -11.02
CA CYS A 308 -15.98 26.53 -10.99
C CYS A 308 -15.41 26.28 -12.41
N PRO A 309 -14.11 25.93 -12.52
CA PRO A 309 -13.53 25.47 -13.77
C PRO A 309 -14.13 24.13 -14.23
N ASP A 310 -14.01 23.82 -15.52
CA ASP A 310 -14.58 22.60 -16.10
C ASP A 310 -14.03 21.32 -15.47
N THR A 311 -12.78 21.33 -15.02
CA THR A 311 -12.15 20.22 -14.29
C THR A 311 -12.90 19.86 -13.01
N VAL A 312 -13.52 20.84 -12.33
CA VAL A 312 -14.36 20.62 -11.16
C VAL A 312 -15.78 20.24 -11.54
N LYS A 313 -16.34 20.85 -12.60
CA LYS A 313 -17.68 20.51 -13.10
C LYS A 313 -17.77 19.05 -13.55
N GLU A 314 -16.71 18.53 -14.16
CA GLU A 314 -16.65 17.13 -14.62
C GLU A 314 -16.89 16.13 -13.49
N ILE A 315 -16.47 16.47 -12.26
CA ILE A 315 -16.72 15.64 -11.07
C ILE A 315 -18.20 15.40 -10.85
N PHE A 316 -19.11 16.23 -11.38
CA PHE A 316 -20.56 16.09 -11.25
C PHE A 316 -21.25 15.53 -12.50
N ARG A 317 -20.55 15.36 -13.63
CA ARG A 317 -21.16 14.92 -14.92
C ARG A 317 -21.26 13.40 -15.10
N HIS A 318 -21.12 12.64 -14.01
CA HIS A 318 -21.21 11.18 -14.05
C HIS A 318 -22.12 10.63 -12.97
N SER A 319 -22.83 9.55 -13.30
CA SER A 319 -23.61 8.73 -12.37
C SER A 319 -22.86 7.43 -12.05
N ASP A 320 -23.09 6.91 -10.85
CA ASP A 320 -22.61 5.58 -10.48
C ASP A 320 -23.63 4.51 -10.92
N PRO A 321 -23.19 3.30 -11.31
CA PRO A 321 -24.09 2.17 -11.56
C PRO A 321 -24.76 1.63 -10.27
N GLY A 322 -24.33 2.10 -9.10
CA GLY A 322 -24.84 1.67 -7.79
C GLY A 322 -24.16 0.43 -7.21
N CYS A 323 -24.41 0.18 -5.92
CA CYS A 323 -23.91 -1.01 -5.23
C CYS A 323 -24.77 -2.22 -5.67
N GLN A 324 -24.25 -3.07 -6.58
CA GLN A 324 -24.93 -4.28 -7.10
C GLN A 324 -26.31 -4.02 -7.75
N ASN A 325 -26.48 -2.90 -8.46
CA ASN A 325 -27.76 -2.50 -9.08
C ASN A 325 -28.93 -2.39 -8.09
N ARG A 326 -28.67 -2.13 -6.80
CA ARG A 326 -29.70 -1.92 -5.78
C ARG A 326 -29.81 -0.44 -5.39
N PRO A 327 -31.03 0.08 -5.13
CA PRO A 327 -31.20 1.43 -4.61
C PRO A 327 -30.46 1.58 -3.27
N CYS A 328 -29.50 2.50 -3.21
CA CYS A 328 -28.76 2.78 -1.98
C CYS A 328 -29.45 3.92 -1.21
N SER A 329 -29.88 3.64 0.02
CA SER A 329 -30.47 4.66 0.93
C SER A 329 -29.50 5.77 1.35
N LYS A 330 -28.22 5.59 1.06
CA LYS A 330 -27.16 6.60 1.24
C LYS A 330 -26.72 7.23 -0.08
N GLY A 331 -27.40 6.95 -1.18
CA GLY A 331 -27.16 7.60 -2.47
C GLY A 331 -27.52 9.08 -2.44
N VAL A 332 -26.93 9.84 -3.35
CA VAL A 332 -27.22 11.25 -3.56
C VAL A 332 -27.67 11.43 -5.00
N ALA A 333 -28.86 11.99 -5.18
CA ALA A 333 -29.41 12.38 -6.47
C ALA A 333 -29.28 13.90 -6.63
N TYR A 334 -29.05 14.37 -7.85
CA TYR A 334 -29.00 15.80 -8.14
C TYR A 334 -29.24 16.05 -9.63
N GLU A 335 -29.63 17.29 -9.95
CA GLU A 335 -29.72 17.78 -11.32
C GLU A 335 -28.56 18.75 -11.57
N PHE A 336 -27.89 18.58 -12.70
CA PHE A 336 -26.81 19.47 -13.12
C PHE A 336 -26.85 19.61 -14.66
N GLU A 337 -26.76 20.84 -15.16
CA GLU A 337 -26.82 21.13 -16.61
C GLU A 337 -28.04 20.47 -17.31
N GLY A 338 -29.19 20.46 -16.64
CA GLY A 338 -30.44 19.88 -17.16
C GLY A 338 -30.48 18.35 -17.19
N THR A 339 -29.45 17.67 -16.65
CA THR A 339 -29.36 16.22 -16.58
C THR A 339 -29.46 15.73 -15.14
N SER A 340 -30.24 14.68 -14.91
CA SER A 340 -30.34 14.01 -13.62
C SER A 340 -29.20 13.02 -13.43
N TYR A 341 -28.51 13.12 -12.29
CA TYR A 341 -27.42 12.24 -11.90
C TYR A 341 -27.70 11.57 -10.56
N TRP A 342 -27.08 10.42 -10.36
CA TRP A 342 -27.16 9.69 -9.10
C TRP A 342 -25.81 9.05 -8.75
N ARG A 343 -25.41 9.17 -7.47
CA ARG A 343 -24.17 8.58 -6.96
C ARG A 343 -24.36 7.81 -5.68
N CYS A 344 -23.56 6.77 -5.52
CA CYS A 344 -23.66 5.87 -4.40
C CYS A 344 -22.82 6.33 -3.20
N GLY A 345 -23.44 6.50 -2.03
CA GLY A 345 -22.75 6.80 -0.77
C GLY A 345 -22.64 5.62 0.20
N CYS A 346 -22.74 4.38 -0.29
CA CYS A 346 -22.90 3.17 0.53
C CYS A 346 -21.61 2.82 1.30
N CYS A 347 -20.48 2.68 0.58
CA CYS A 347 -19.19 2.24 1.13
C CYS A 347 -18.10 3.32 1.12
N ALA A 348 -18.23 4.33 0.26
CA ALA A 348 -17.28 5.45 0.11
C ALA A 348 -18.06 6.77 -0.02
N PRO A 349 -17.40 7.95 0.08
CA PRO A 349 -18.01 9.20 -0.36
C PRO A 349 -18.39 9.11 -1.84
N ALA A 350 -19.50 9.74 -2.19
CA ALA A 350 -20.11 9.62 -3.51
C ALA A 350 -19.27 10.23 -4.65
N PHE A 351 -18.44 11.22 -4.35
CA PHE A 351 -17.64 11.91 -5.35
C PHE A 351 -16.21 11.42 -5.28
N ILE A 352 -15.80 10.56 -6.21
CA ILE A 352 -14.46 9.96 -6.32
C ILE A 352 -13.87 10.39 -7.66
N PHE A 353 -12.66 10.95 -7.67
CA PHE A 353 -12.04 11.47 -8.89
C PHE A 353 -10.52 11.52 -8.78
N LYS A 354 -9.85 11.72 -9.92
CA LYS A 354 -8.44 12.08 -9.99
C LYS A 354 -8.30 13.58 -9.69
N PRO A 355 -7.59 13.96 -8.62
CA PRO A 355 -7.56 15.36 -8.24
C PRO A 355 -6.63 16.20 -9.10
N ASN A 356 -6.95 17.49 -9.22
CA ASN A 356 -6.05 18.52 -9.69
C ASN A 356 -5.66 19.45 -8.52
N ILE A 357 -4.41 19.88 -8.51
CA ILE A 357 -3.83 20.68 -7.43
C ILE A 357 -4.38 22.10 -7.37
N ASP A 358 -4.70 22.68 -8.54
CA ASP A 358 -5.24 24.03 -8.63
C ASP A 358 -6.71 24.11 -8.17
N ASP A 359 -7.38 22.96 -8.14
CA ASP A 359 -8.80 22.85 -7.80
C ASP A 359 -9.07 22.61 -6.30
N ILE A 360 -8.02 22.49 -5.47
CA ILE A 360 -8.11 22.26 -4.01
C ILE A 360 -9.11 23.21 -3.33
N PRO A 361 -9.10 24.54 -3.57
CA PRO A 361 -10.05 25.45 -2.94
C PRO A 361 -11.50 25.12 -3.28
N HIS A 362 -11.78 24.68 -4.51
CA HIS A 362 -13.12 24.30 -4.95
C HIS A 362 -13.58 23.01 -4.28
N TYR A 363 -12.71 22.00 -4.16
CA TYR A 363 -13.03 20.74 -3.47
C TYR A 363 -13.45 20.97 -2.02
N ILE A 364 -12.72 21.84 -1.32
CA ILE A 364 -13.02 22.17 0.07
C ILE A 364 -14.36 22.90 0.17
N ARG A 365 -14.57 23.93 -0.67
CA ARG A 365 -15.80 24.72 -0.66
C ARG A 365 -17.05 23.88 -0.98
N LEU A 366 -16.96 22.95 -1.93
CA LEU A 366 -18.06 22.05 -2.27
C LEU A 366 -18.47 21.16 -1.09
N VAL A 367 -17.51 20.64 -0.32
CA VAL A 367 -17.81 19.86 0.89
C VAL A 367 -18.44 20.73 1.97
N GLU A 368 -17.95 21.96 2.19
CA GLU A 368 -18.55 22.91 3.15
C GLU A 368 -20.01 23.23 2.81
N LEU A 369 -20.33 23.48 1.54
CA LEU A 369 -21.69 23.79 1.08
C LEU A 369 -22.63 22.59 1.21
N GLY A 370 -22.14 21.39 0.87
CA GLY A 370 -22.93 20.17 0.81
C GLY A 370 -22.88 19.29 2.05
N GLU A 371 -22.26 19.71 3.16
CA GLU A 371 -22.03 18.86 4.34
C GLU A 371 -23.34 18.39 5.00
N LYS A 372 -24.32 19.30 5.08
CA LYS A 372 -25.60 19.07 5.75
C LYS A 372 -26.60 18.47 4.75
N LYS A 373 -27.37 17.49 5.20
CA LYS A 373 -28.50 16.95 4.42
C LYS A 373 -29.54 18.02 4.20
#